data_AF-W9YAG5-F1
#
_entry.id   AF-W9YAG5-F1
#
_cell.length_a   1.000
_cell.length_b   1.000
_cell.length_c   1.000
_cell.angle_alpha   90.00
_cell.angle_beta   90.00
_cell.angle_gamma   90.00
#
_symmetry.space_group_name_H-M   'P 1'
#
loop_
_entity.id
_entity.type
_entity.pdbx_description
1 polymer ?
#
loop_
_entity_poly.entity_id
_entity_poly.type
_entity_poly.pdbx_seq_one_letter_code
_entity_poly.pdbx_strand_id
1 'polypeptide(L)'
;MAKLNVSRLKGLRRKYFYDPFFIECRANGSLIQHGLNGQITAACYGWIDVPIAAENLVARRFNIHPSVWNKPVSASNQKVRGILFEWIDAQPLSEVPISSDIADQVRTKAKALHSVGIVHNSLAASNILVQAQDPNATVHLIDLGSSITLPHIQFSLQKLKEIQQKEIQLLEFGFKLLSENPINRGLCVADMSTFSKAILDEWLAESQFIKHLWAPPPPTCWQGT
;
A
#
# COMPACT_ATOMS: atom_id res chain seq x y z
N MET A 1 -12.37 -25.58 11.17
CA MET A 1 -12.66 -24.30 10.49
C MET A 1 -13.40 -24.57 9.19
N ALA A 2 -14.64 -24.11 9.04
CA ALA A 2 -15.34 -24.20 7.77
C ALA A 2 -14.69 -23.24 6.76
N LYS A 3 -14.04 -23.77 5.71
CA LYS A 3 -13.56 -22.95 4.58
C LYS A 3 -14.77 -22.25 3.96
N LEU A 4 -14.82 -20.93 4.07
CA LEU A 4 -15.85 -20.13 3.39
C LEU A 4 -15.71 -20.44 1.89
N ASN A 5 -16.73 -21.04 1.28
CA ASN A 5 -16.70 -21.35 -0.14
C ASN A 5 -16.97 -20.05 -0.92
N VAL A 6 -15.92 -19.26 -1.10
CA VAL A 6 -15.92 -17.90 -1.68
C VAL A 6 -16.59 -17.85 -3.06
N SER A 7 -16.52 -18.95 -3.82
CA SER A 7 -17.20 -19.10 -5.11
C SER A 7 -18.73 -18.98 -5.01
N ARG A 8 -19.30 -19.17 -3.82
CA ARG A 8 -20.75 -19.05 -3.56
C ARG A 8 -21.19 -17.62 -3.18
N LEU A 9 -20.26 -16.69 -2.95
CA LEU A 9 -20.62 -15.28 -2.73
C LEU A 9 -21.02 -14.65 -4.07
N LYS A 10 -22.27 -14.18 -4.17
CA LYS A 10 -22.81 -13.53 -5.37
C LYS A 10 -23.01 -12.02 -5.16
N GLY A 11 -22.94 -11.25 -6.26
CA GLY A 11 -23.33 -9.85 -6.31
C GLY A 11 -22.45 -8.89 -5.47
N LEU A 12 -23.10 -7.88 -4.87
CA LEU A 12 -22.46 -6.82 -4.08
C LEU A 12 -21.62 -7.35 -2.91
N ARG A 13 -22.02 -8.48 -2.32
CA ARG A 13 -21.25 -9.11 -1.23
C ARG A 13 -19.85 -9.48 -1.71
N ARG A 14 -19.71 -10.21 -2.83
CA ARG A 14 -18.38 -10.59 -3.35
C ARG A 14 -17.52 -9.37 -3.73
N LYS A 15 -18.14 -8.36 -4.37
CA LYS A 15 -17.43 -7.12 -4.73
C LYS A 15 -16.93 -6.39 -3.50
N TYR A 16 -17.76 -6.26 -2.46
CA TYR A 16 -17.35 -5.64 -1.21
C TYR A 16 -16.07 -6.28 -0.63
N PHE A 17 -15.83 -7.58 -0.85
CA PHE A 17 -14.71 -8.33 -0.24
C PHE A 17 -13.45 -8.50 -1.10
N TYR A 18 -13.55 -8.46 -2.43
CA TYR A 18 -12.41 -8.73 -3.32
C TYR A 18 -12.10 -7.63 -4.33
N ASP A 19 -12.99 -6.66 -4.47
CA ASP A 19 -12.75 -5.52 -5.35
C ASP A 19 -11.84 -4.54 -4.61
N PRO A 20 -10.59 -4.31 -5.10
CA PRO A 20 -9.63 -3.43 -4.44
C PRO A 20 -10.19 -2.05 -4.14
N PHE A 21 -11.08 -1.53 -5.00
CA PHE A 21 -11.77 -0.26 -4.78
C PHE A 21 -12.60 -0.26 -3.49
N PHE A 22 -13.39 -1.33 -3.25
CA PHE A 22 -14.21 -1.43 -2.04
C PHE A 22 -13.39 -1.73 -0.79
N ILE A 23 -12.27 -2.45 -0.94
CA ILE A 23 -11.32 -2.70 0.14
C ILE A 23 -10.70 -1.37 0.59
N GLU A 24 -10.18 -0.58 -0.35
CA GLU A 24 -9.57 0.71 -0.07
C GLU A 24 -10.58 1.73 0.49
N CYS A 25 -11.80 1.77 -0.05
CA CYS A 25 -12.88 2.60 0.50
C CYS A 25 -13.17 2.25 1.97
N ARG A 26 -13.12 0.97 2.35
CA ARG A 26 -13.38 0.53 3.72
C ARG A 26 -12.27 0.92 4.67
N ALA A 27 -11.02 0.75 4.25
CA ALA A 27 -9.87 1.13 5.06
C ALA A 27 -9.86 2.64 5.30
N ASN A 28 -10.02 3.45 4.24
CA ASN A 28 -10.13 4.91 4.35
C ASN A 28 -11.36 5.35 5.17
N GLY A 29 -12.51 4.71 4.97
CA GLY A 29 -13.70 4.95 5.78
C GLY A 29 -13.48 4.67 7.27
N SER A 30 -12.77 3.59 7.60
CA SER A 30 -12.38 3.27 8.98
C SER A 30 -11.42 4.32 9.55
N LEU A 31 -10.42 4.75 8.79
CA LEU A 31 -9.51 5.84 9.20
C LEU A 31 -10.27 7.13 9.52
N ILE A 32 -11.23 7.52 8.67
CA ILE A 32 -12.07 8.70 8.89
C ILE A 32 -12.90 8.53 10.18
N GLN A 33 -13.53 7.37 10.38
CA GLN A 33 -14.34 7.09 11.57
C GLN A 33 -13.53 7.17 12.87
N HIS A 34 -12.24 6.81 12.83
CA HIS A 34 -11.34 6.87 13.97
C HIS A 34 -10.58 8.21 14.08
N GLY A 35 -10.89 9.20 13.23
CA GLY A 35 -10.25 10.52 13.27
C GLY A 35 -8.81 10.54 12.77
N LEU A 36 -8.39 9.56 11.97
CA LEU A 36 -7.03 9.39 11.44
C LEU A 36 -6.88 9.80 9.96
N ASN A 37 -7.90 10.45 9.38
CA ASN A 37 -7.85 10.92 8.00
C ASN A 37 -6.68 11.91 7.80
N GLY A 38 -5.87 11.72 6.77
CA GLY A 38 -4.70 12.57 6.50
C GLY A 38 -3.49 12.34 7.42
N GLN A 39 -3.60 11.49 8.45
CA GLN A 39 -2.51 11.26 9.41
C GLN A 39 -1.62 10.08 9.03
N ILE A 40 -2.19 9.08 8.37
CA ILE A 40 -1.49 7.83 7.96
C ILE A 40 -1.31 7.81 6.45
N THR A 41 -2.40 8.06 5.73
CA THR A 41 -2.48 8.23 4.29
C THR A 41 -2.74 9.70 3.96
N ALA A 42 -2.70 10.06 2.68
CA ALA A 42 -3.32 11.30 2.20
C ALA A 42 -4.77 11.44 2.68
N ALA A 43 -5.24 12.67 2.88
CA ALA A 43 -6.63 12.89 3.26
C ALA A 43 -7.56 12.35 2.16
N CYS A 44 -8.48 11.46 2.54
CA CYS A 44 -9.46 10.89 1.65
C CYS A 44 -10.76 11.71 1.72
N TYR A 45 -11.29 12.10 0.57
CA TYR A 45 -12.52 12.87 0.42
C TYR A 45 -13.69 12.04 -0.12
N GLY A 46 -13.53 10.71 -0.16
CA GLY A 46 -14.53 9.78 -0.67
C GLY A 46 -14.23 9.31 -2.09
N TRP A 47 -15.27 9.03 -2.87
CA TRP A 47 -15.14 8.49 -4.22
C TRP A 47 -16.13 9.13 -5.18
N ILE A 48 -15.80 9.08 -6.47
CA ILE A 48 -16.62 9.63 -7.55
C ILE A 48 -16.75 8.64 -8.71
N ASP A 49 -17.85 8.73 -9.44
CA ASP A 49 -17.90 8.26 -10.82
C ASP A 49 -17.05 9.21 -11.67
N VAL A 50 -16.01 8.70 -12.32
CA VAL A 50 -15.18 9.50 -13.22
C VAL A 50 -15.98 9.77 -14.49
N PRO A 51 -16.21 11.04 -14.86
CA PRO A 51 -16.92 11.36 -16.11
C PRO A 51 -16.13 10.90 -17.33
N ILE A 52 -16.81 10.41 -18.37
CA ILE A 52 -16.18 10.03 -19.65
C ILE A 52 -15.34 11.18 -20.22
N ALA A 53 -15.78 12.44 -20.04
CA ALA A 53 -15.01 13.61 -20.45
C ALA A 53 -13.65 13.71 -19.75
N ALA A 54 -13.59 13.39 -18.45
CA ALA A 54 -12.34 13.36 -17.68
C ALA A 54 -11.46 12.17 -18.12
N GLU A 55 -12.05 10.99 -18.34
CA GLU A 55 -11.33 9.84 -18.90
C GLU A 55 -10.64 10.20 -20.22
N ASN A 56 -11.37 10.85 -21.13
CA ASN A 56 -10.87 11.29 -22.43
C ASN A 56 -9.84 12.42 -22.34
N LEU A 57 -9.95 13.29 -21.33
CA LEU A 57 -8.99 14.38 -21.11
C LEU A 57 -7.65 13.83 -20.61
N VAL A 58 -7.69 12.94 -19.61
CA VAL A 58 -6.49 12.27 -19.07
C VAL A 58 -5.81 11.45 -20.17
N ALA A 59 -6.59 10.66 -20.92
CA ALA A 59 -6.08 9.88 -22.05
C ALA A 59 -5.31 10.74 -23.05
N ARG A 60 -5.88 11.89 -23.45
CA ARG A 60 -5.21 12.81 -24.37
C ARG A 60 -3.99 13.49 -23.75
N ARG A 61 -4.10 13.96 -22.51
CA ARG A 61 -3.03 14.72 -21.83
C ARG A 61 -1.77 13.90 -21.64
N PHE A 62 -1.92 12.62 -21.30
CA PHE A 62 -0.79 11.73 -21.00
C PHE A 62 -0.50 10.73 -22.13
N ASN A 63 -1.11 10.93 -23.31
CA ASN A 63 -0.99 10.02 -24.46
C ASN A 63 -1.28 8.54 -24.11
N ILE A 64 -2.26 8.32 -23.24
CA ILE A 64 -2.70 7.00 -22.80
C ILE A 64 -3.78 6.53 -23.78
N HIS A 65 -3.59 5.37 -24.39
CA HIS A 65 -4.58 4.82 -25.33
C HIS A 65 -5.93 4.58 -24.60
N PRO A 66 -7.11 4.90 -25.18
CA PRO A 66 -8.40 4.83 -24.47
C PRO A 66 -8.76 3.46 -23.89
N SER A 67 -8.17 2.38 -24.40
CA SER A 67 -8.33 1.02 -23.87
C SER A 67 -7.47 0.71 -22.63
N VAL A 68 -6.60 1.64 -22.18
CA VAL A 68 -5.59 1.43 -21.13
C VAL A 68 -6.09 1.76 -19.73
N TRP A 69 -7.36 2.15 -19.57
CA TRP A 69 -8.05 2.01 -18.26
C TRP A 69 -8.16 0.55 -17.78
N ASN A 70 -7.51 -0.40 -18.48
CA ASN A 70 -7.51 -1.84 -18.22
C ASN A 70 -8.92 -2.39 -17.99
N LYS A 71 -9.92 -1.77 -18.65
CA LYS A 71 -11.30 -2.24 -18.60
C LYS A 71 -11.34 -3.58 -19.33
N PRO A 72 -11.74 -4.69 -18.68
CA PRO A 72 -12.02 -5.90 -19.42
C PRO A 72 -13.13 -5.63 -20.44
N VAL A 73 -13.13 -6.33 -21.57
CA VAL A 73 -14.11 -6.14 -22.66
C VAL A 73 -15.56 -6.22 -22.13
N SER A 74 -15.79 -7.06 -21.11
CA SER A 74 -17.08 -7.22 -20.43
C SER A 74 -17.52 -6.01 -19.57
N ALA A 75 -16.65 -5.04 -19.34
CA ALA A 75 -16.88 -3.85 -18.54
C ALA A 75 -16.72 -2.54 -19.32
N SER A 76 -16.73 -2.59 -20.66
CA SER A 76 -16.61 -1.41 -21.54
C SER A 76 -17.65 -0.32 -21.25
N ASN A 77 -18.85 -0.72 -20.83
CA ASN A 77 -19.95 0.19 -20.48
C ASN A 77 -20.01 0.55 -18.98
N GLN A 78 -19.08 0.07 -18.15
CA GLN A 78 -19.05 0.42 -16.73
C GLN A 78 -18.31 1.74 -16.53
N LYS A 79 -18.90 2.61 -15.70
CA LYS A 79 -18.24 3.84 -15.26
C LYS A 79 -17.01 3.51 -14.43
N VAL A 80 -15.92 4.23 -14.68
CA VAL A 80 -14.75 4.18 -13.80
C VAL A 80 -15.11 4.84 -12.48
N ARG A 81 -14.69 4.23 -11.38
CA ARG A 81 -14.80 4.82 -10.05
C ARG A 81 -13.40 5.23 -9.60
N GLY A 82 -13.27 6.45 -9.11
CA GLY A 82 -12.03 6.97 -8.55
C GLY A 82 -12.21 7.28 -7.07
N ILE A 83 -11.17 7.04 -6.27
CA ILE A 83 -11.09 7.52 -4.89
C ILE A 83 -10.39 8.87 -4.92
N LEU A 84 -10.95 9.87 -4.23
CA LEU A 84 -10.43 11.23 -4.20
C LEU A 84 -9.53 11.39 -2.98
N PHE A 85 -8.26 11.64 -3.24
CA PHE A 85 -7.25 11.94 -2.22
C PHE A 85 -6.72 13.35 -2.38
N GLU A 86 -6.25 13.92 -1.28
CA GLU A 86 -5.36 15.08 -1.29
C GLU A 86 -4.11 14.76 -2.11
N TRP A 87 -3.68 15.73 -2.93
CA TRP A 87 -2.45 15.61 -3.68
C TRP A 87 -1.25 15.80 -2.74
N ILE A 88 -0.32 14.85 -2.76
CA ILE A 88 0.92 14.92 -2.00
C ILE A 88 2.08 14.97 -2.99
N ASP A 89 2.87 16.03 -2.91
CA ASP A 89 4.13 16.15 -3.64
C ASP A 89 5.23 15.38 -2.89
N ALA A 90 5.36 14.09 -3.19
CA ALA A 90 6.24 13.15 -2.51
C ALA A 90 6.86 12.14 -3.47
N GLN A 91 7.96 11.53 -3.04
CA GLN A 91 8.64 10.46 -3.78
C GLN A 91 8.46 9.11 -3.07
N PRO A 92 8.44 7.98 -3.79
CA PRO A 92 8.48 6.66 -3.19
C PRO A 92 9.73 6.47 -2.31
N LEU A 93 9.61 5.70 -1.23
CA LEU A 93 10.71 5.44 -0.30
C LEU A 93 11.93 4.81 -0.98
N SER A 94 11.73 4.05 -2.06
CA SER A 94 12.84 3.46 -2.82
C SER A 94 13.72 4.48 -3.54
N GLU A 95 13.25 5.71 -3.72
CA GLU A 95 13.93 6.80 -4.43
C GLU A 95 14.51 7.86 -3.48
N VAL A 96 14.29 7.72 -2.17
CA VAL A 96 14.74 8.68 -1.14
C VAL A 96 15.76 8.01 -0.21
N PRO A 97 16.84 8.70 0.21
CA PRO A 97 17.73 8.17 1.23
C PRO A 97 16.97 7.92 2.53
N ILE A 98 17.02 6.69 3.05
CA ILE A 98 16.34 6.33 4.29
C ILE A 98 17.05 6.94 5.51
N SER A 99 16.28 7.45 6.46
CA SER A 99 16.77 7.94 7.75
C SER A 99 16.06 7.24 8.90
N SER A 100 16.61 7.32 10.12
CA SER A 100 15.96 6.80 11.32
C SER A 100 14.58 7.43 11.53
N ASP A 101 14.45 8.74 11.28
CA ASP A 101 13.19 9.46 11.40
C ASP A 101 12.13 8.95 10.42
N ILE A 102 12.49 8.78 9.13
CA ILE A 102 11.59 8.22 8.12
C ILE A 102 11.13 6.82 8.56
N ALA A 103 12.06 5.96 8.99
CA ALA A 103 11.74 4.60 9.43
C ALA A 103 10.79 4.59 10.64
N ASP A 104 11.02 5.48 11.61
CA ASP A 104 10.19 5.60 12.81
C ASP A 104 8.78 6.14 12.48
N GLN A 105 8.66 7.05 11.52
CA GLN A 105 7.36 7.49 11.01
C GLN A 105 6.61 6.35 10.32
N VAL A 106 7.26 5.55 9.46
CA VAL A 106 6.64 4.39 8.81
C VAL A 106 6.15 3.38 9.86
N ARG A 107 6.98 3.04 10.85
CA ARG A 107 6.60 2.14 11.97
C ARG A 107 5.40 2.68 12.73
N THR A 108 5.43 3.97 13.05
CA THR A 108 4.36 4.64 13.80
C THR A 108 3.04 4.60 13.02
N LYS A 109 3.07 4.88 11.72
CA LYS A 109 1.88 4.83 10.85
C LYS A 109 1.37 3.41 10.65
N ALA A 110 2.25 2.42 10.48
CA ALA A 110 1.86 1.01 10.42
C ALA A 110 1.20 0.55 11.74
N LYS A 111 1.79 0.90 12.89
CA LYS A 111 1.18 0.61 14.21
C LYS A 111 -0.15 1.34 14.41
N ALA A 112 -0.27 2.57 13.92
CA ALA A 112 -1.52 3.32 13.97
C ALA A 112 -2.62 2.65 13.12
N LEU A 113 -2.30 2.17 11.90
CA LEU A 113 -3.22 1.33 11.12
C LEU A 113 -3.65 0.10 11.91
N HIS A 114 -2.68 -0.59 12.53
CA HIS A 114 -2.94 -1.80 13.29
C HIS A 114 -3.87 -1.54 14.47
N SER A 115 -3.72 -0.40 15.14
CA SER A 115 -4.53 -0.01 16.30
C SER A 115 -6.02 0.15 15.99
N VAL A 116 -6.36 0.51 14.75
CA VAL A 116 -7.75 0.63 14.27
C VAL A 116 -8.23 -0.62 13.50
N GLY A 117 -7.53 -1.74 13.68
CA GLY A 117 -7.93 -3.03 13.11
C GLY A 117 -7.74 -3.13 11.59
N ILE A 118 -6.78 -2.37 11.04
CA ILE A 118 -6.38 -2.42 9.64
C ILE A 118 -4.99 -3.06 9.54
N VAL A 119 -4.80 -3.93 8.55
CA VAL A 119 -3.50 -4.39 8.06
C VAL A 119 -3.35 -3.87 6.64
N HIS A 120 -2.20 -3.31 6.28
CA HIS A 120 -2.00 -2.79 4.93
C HIS A 120 -1.96 -3.90 3.88
N ASN A 121 -1.30 -5.01 4.22
CA ASN A 121 -1.22 -6.27 3.48
C ASN A 121 -0.57 -6.17 2.08
N SER A 122 0.14 -5.06 1.85
CA SER A 122 0.89 -4.75 0.62
C SER A 122 1.98 -3.69 0.89
N LEU A 123 2.60 -3.71 2.08
CA LEU A 123 3.70 -2.79 2.38
C LEU A 123 4.90 -3.10 1.46
N ALA A 124 5.29 -2.07 0.72
CA ALA A 124 6.38 -2.06 -0.24
C ALA A 124 6.95 -0.64 -0.28
N ALA A 125 8.19 -0.47 -0.75
CA ALA A 125 8.80 0.86 -0.84
C ALA A 125 8.03 1.80 -1.80
N SER A 126 7.37 1.24 -2.83
CA SER A 126 6.49 1.98 -3.74
C SER A 126 5.20 2.50 -3.07
N ASN A 127 4.79 1.87 -1.97
CA ASN A 127 3.56 2.19 -1.24
C ASN A 127 3.81 3.07 0.00
N ILE A 128 5.03 3.61 0.10
CA ILE A 128 5.45 4.54 1.13
C ILE A 128 5.93 5.80 0.42
N LEU A 129 5.22 6.91 0.59
CA LEU A 129 5.60 8.21 0.05
C LEU A 129 6.33 9.04 1.10
N VAL A 130 7.36 9.75 0.68
CA VAL A 130 8.18 10.62 1.53
C VAL A 130 8.24 12.02 0.92
N GLN A 131 7.81 13.03 1.67
CA GLN A 131 7.95 14.44 1.31
C GLN A 131 9.35 14.95 1.67
N ALA A 132 10.38 14.43 1.00
CA ALA A 132 11.78 14.63 1.36
C ALA A 132 12.30 16.08 1.20
N GLN A 133 11.56 16.95 0.50
CA GLN A 133 11.92 18.35 0.33
C GLN A 133 11.54 19.21 1.55
N ASP A 134 10.80 18.66 2.52
CA ASP A 134 10.48 19.32 3.79
C ASP A 134 11.57 19.01 4.83
N PRO A 135 12.08 20.01 5.59
CA PRO A 135 12.94 19.76 6.75
C PRO A 135 12.34 18.79 7.78
N ASN A 136 11.01 18.65 7.82
CA ASN A 136 10.27 17.63 8.55
C ASN A 136 9.66 16.62 7.56
N ALA A 137 10.51 15.85 6.88
CA ALA A 137 10.08 14.89 5.86
C ALA A 137 8.89 14.06 6.34
N THR A 138 7.72 14.24 5.74
CA THR A 138 6.51 13.54 6.18
C THR A 138 6.30 12.28 5.37
N VAL A 139 6.02 11.17 6.06
CA VAL A 139 5.73 9.88 5.44
C VAL A 139 4.23 9.68 5.25
N HIS A 140 3.81 9.07 4.14
CA HIS A 140 2.43 8.63 3.92
C HIS A 140 2.41 7.20 3.41
N LEU A 141 1.53 6.37 3.98
CA LEU A 141 1.23 5.04 3.42
C LEU A 141 0.16 5.20 2.35
N ILE A 142 0.27 4.47 1.25
CA ILE A 142 -0.68 4.53 0.13
C ILE A 142 -1.04 3.13 -0.37
N ASP A 143 -2.07 3.04 -1.23
CA ASP A 143 -2.54 1.78 -1.82
C ASP A 143 -3.03 0.77 -0.76
N LEU A 144 -4.18 1.10 -0.17
CA LEU A 144 -4.88 0.20 0.74
C LEU A 144 -5.78 -0.80 -0.01
N GLY A 145 -5.59 -0.97 -1.33
CA GLY A 145 -6.40 -1.85 -2.18
C GLY A 145 -6.30 -3.34 -1.81
N SER A 146 -5.25 -3.73 -1.09
CA SER A 146 -5.05 -5.10 -0.59
C SER A 146 -5.31 -5.25 0.91
N SER A 147 -5.72 -4.19 1.59
CA SER A 147 -5.80 -4.13 3.05
C SER A 147 -6.83 -5.08 3.65
N ILE A 148 -6.60 -5.48 4.90
CA ILE A 148 -7.54 -6.25 5.70
C ILE A 148 -8.06 -5.35 6.81
N THR A 149 -9.34 -4.99 6.76
CA THR A 149 -10.01 -4.15 7.77
C THR A 149 -11.06 -4.96 8.52
N LEU A 150 -11.02 -4.92 9.85
CA LEU A 150 -12.07 -5.53 10.69
C LEU A 150 -13.35 -4.66 10.73
N PRO A 151 -14.53 -5.29 10.88
CA PRO A 151 -14.77 -6.73 10.86
C PRO A 151 -14.56 -7.33 9.46
N HIS A 152 -13.89 -8.50 9.41
CA HIS A 152 -13.61 -9.22 8.17
C HIS A 152 -14.22 -10.62 8.19
N ILE A 153 -14.81 -11.07 7.07
CA ILE A 153 -15.55 -12.35 7.00
C ILE A 153 -14.65 -13.58 7.15
N GLN A 154 -13.39 -13.49 6.73
CA GLN A 154 -12.43 -14.59 6.80
C GLN A 154 -11.45 -14.49 7.96
N PHE A 155 -11.21 -13.29 8.48
CA PHE A 155 -10.14 -13.06 9.44
C PHE A 155 -10.77 -12.72 10.79
N SER A 156 -10.48 -13.55 11.78
CA SER A 156 -10.77 -13.23 13.18
C SER A 156 -9.81 -12.16 13.69
N LEU A 157 -10.14 -11.53 14.82
CA LEU A 157 -9.24 -10.60 15.51
C LEU A 157 -7.89 -11.24 15.82
N GLN A 158 -7.89 -12.50 16.27
CA GLN A 158 -6.66 -13.23 16.55
C GLN A 158 -5.81 -13.40 15.28
N LYS A 159 -6.44 -13.78 14.16
CA LYS A 159 -5.72 -13.94 12.91
C LYS A 159 -5.19 -12.60 12.38
N LEU A 160 -5.93 -11.51 12.56
CA LEU A 160 -5.44 -10.17 12.20
C LEU A 160 -4.17 -9.83 12.98
N LYS A 161 -4.15 -10.05 14.31
CA LYS A 161 -2.97 -9.78 15.15
C LYS A 161 -1.74 -10.56 14.69
N GLU A 162 -1.89 -11.83 14.30
CA GLU A 162 -0.80 -12.62 13.72
C GLU A 162 -0.26 -11.99 12.43
N ILE A 163 -1.15 -11.51 11.55
CA ILE A 163 -0.76 -10.87 10.29
C ILE A 163 -0.10 -9.51 10.56
N GLN A 164 -0.60 -8.72 11.53
CA GLN A 164 0.01 -7.46 11.95
C GLN A 164 1.46 -7.66 12.41
N GLN A 165 1.72 -8.69 13.21
CA GLN A 165 3.09 -9.04 13.64
C GLN A 165 3.99 -9.40 12.46
N LYS A 166 3.48 -10.21 11.52
CA LYS A 166 4.21 -10.54 10.28
C LYS A 166 4.47 -9.32 9.41
N GLU A 167 3.53 -8.38 9.32
CA GLU A 167 3.69 -7.14 8.55
C GLU A 167 4.79 -6.24 9.13
N ILE A 168 4.91 -6.14 10.47
CA ILE A 168 6.03 -5.44 11.09
C ILE A 168 7.36 -6.13 10.80
N GLN A 169 7.42 -7.47 10.86
CA GLN A 169 8.63 -8.21 10.48
C GLN A 169 8.98 -7.98 9.01
N LEU A 170 8.01 -8.03 8.10
CA LEU A 170 8.23 -7.72 6.68
C LEU A 170 8.78 -6.31 6.49
N LEU A 171 8.26 -5.32 7.25
CA LEU A 171 8.73 -3.95 7.20
C LEU A 171 10.20 -3.83 7.63
N GLU A 172 10.60 -4.45 8.75
CA GLU A 172 12.00 -4.42 9.19
C GLU A 172 12.93 -5.13 8.22
N PHE A 173 12.50 -6.26 7.65
CA PHE A 173 13.24 -6.94 6.60
C PHE A 173 13.34 -6.07 5.33
N GLY A 174 12.28 -5.34 4.99
CA GLY A 174 12.25 -4.35 3.93
C GLY A 174 13.28 -3.24 4.13
N PHE A 175 13.37 -2.68 5.32
CA PHE A 175 14.43 -1.72 5.67
C PHE A 175 15.83 -2.31 5.55
N LYS A 176 16.00 -3.59 5.91
CA LYS A 176 17.26 -4.29 5.72
C LYS A 176 17.60 -4.39 4.23
N LEU A 177 16.65 -4.73 3.37
CA LEU A 177 16.85 -4.76 1.92
C LEU A 177 17.15 -3.37 1.34
N LEU A 178 16.46 -2.33 1.82
CA LEU A 178 16.72 -0.94 1.42
C LEU A 178 18.15 -0.50 1.75
N SER A 179 18.76 -0.99 2.83
CA SER A 179 20.18 -0.71 3.17
C SER A 179 21.17 -1.20 2.11
N GLU A 180 20.77 -2.15 1.27
CA GLU A 180 21.59 -2.67 0.17
C GLU A 180 21.54 -1.78 -1.08
N ASN A 181 20.57 -0.86 -1.16
CA ASN A 181 20.45 0.04 -2.31
C ASN A 181 21.60 1.07 -2.31
N PRO A 182 22.14 1.44 -3.49
CA PRO A 182 23.24 2.40 -3.59
C PRO A 182 22.96 3.75 -2.91
N ILE A 183 21.71 4.23 -2.95
CA ILE A 183 21.27 5.48 -2.31
C ILE A 183 21.39 5.45 -0.78
N ASN A 184 21.39 4.26 -0.17
CA ASN A 184 21.42 4.05 1.28
C ASN A 184 22.76 3.45 1.75
N ARG A 185 23.82 3.57 0.95
CA ARG A 185 25.12 2.96 1.26
C ARG A 185 25.61 3.38 2.65
N GLY A 186 25.78 2.40 3.54
CA GLY A 186 26.26 2.61 4.91
C GLY A 186 25.17 2.98 5.92
N LEU A 187 23.90 3.02 5.51
CA LEU A 187 22.75 3.29 6.37
C LEU A 187 21.96 2.01 6.59
N CYS A 188 21.71 1.64 7.84
CA CYS A 188 20.82 0.54 8.19
C CYS A 188 19.93 0.97 9.35
N VAL A 189 18.63 1.06 9.08
CA VAL A 189 17.62 1.50 10.05
C VAL A 189 16.73 0.36 10.53
N ALA A 190 16.94 -0.86 10.02
CA ALA A 190 16.17 -2.05 10.38
C ALA A 190 16.42 -2.45 11.84
N ASP A 191 15.35 -2.73 12.58
CA ASP A 191 15.40 -3.37 13.88
C ASP A 191 15.28 -4.89 13.73
N MET A 192 16.42 -5.55 13.71
CA MET A 192 16.49 -7.01 13.58
C MET A 192 16.38 -7.74 14.93
N SER A 193 16.19 -7.01 16.05
CA SER A 193 16.18 -7.60 17.40
C SER A 193 15.01 -8.57 17.62
N THR A 194 13.91 -8.40 16.88
CA THR A 194 12.71 -9.25 16.96
C THR A 194 12.80 -10.52 16.10
N PHE A 195 13.89 -10.72 15.36
CA PHE A 195 14.06 -11.89 14.49
C PHE A 195 14.77 -13.00 15.23
N SER A 196 14.07 -14.12 15.41
CA SER A 196 14.76 -15.37 15.75
C SER A 196 15.57 -15.85 14.56
N LYS A 197 16.59 -16.68 14.80
CA LYS A 197 17.40 -17.28 13.73
C LYS A 197 16.53 -17.99 12.68
N ALA A 198 15.52 -18.74 13.13
CA ALA A 198 14.60 -19.46 12.25
C ALA A 198 13.78 -18.51 11.34
N ILE A 199 13.31 -17.38 11.90
CA ILE A 199 12.57 -16.37 11.14
C ILE A 199 13.51 -15.72 10.12
N LEU A 200 14.73 -15.38 10.51
CA LEU A 200 15.72 -14.79 9.60
C LEU A 200 16.02 -15.73 8.42
N ASP A 201 16.22 -17.02 8.69
CA ASP A 201 16.47 -18.03 7.65
C ASP A 201 15.28 -18.16 6.66
N GLU A 202 14.04 -18.10 7.16
CA GLU A 202 12.82 -18.08 6.34
C GLU A 202 12.77 -16.85 5.42
N TRP A 203 12.94 -15.64 5.97
CA TRP A 203 12.91 -14.41 5.19
C TRP A 203 14.09 -14.30 4.21
N LEU A 204 15.27 -14.83 4.56
CA LEU A 204 16.39 -14.91 3.63
C LEU A 204 16.10 -15.83 2.44
N ALA A 205 15.40 -16.94 2.66
CA ALA A 205 14.95 -17.82 1.57
C ALA A 205 13.91 -17.13 0.66
N GLU A 206 13.05 -16.29 1.23
CA GLU A 206 12.06 -15.50 0.49
C GLU A 206 12.62 -14.19 -0.09
N SER A 207 13.84 -13.80 0.28
CA SER A 207 14.42 -12.49 -0.05
C SER A 207 14.43 -12.19 -1.55
N GLN A 208 14.68 -13.19 -2.39
CA GLN A 208 14.63 -13.08 -3.85
C GLN A 208 13.24 -12.64 -4.36
N PHE A 209 12.18 -13.09 -3.69
CA PHE A 209 10.80 -12.74 -4.02
C PHE A 209 10.37 -11.41 -3.39
N ILE A 210 10.99 -10.96 -2.31
CA ILE A 210 10.57 -9.71 -1.65
C ILE A 210 11.42 -8.52 -2.10
N LYS A 211 12.65 -8.74 -2.57
CA LYS A 211 13.58 -7.69 -2.98
C LYS A 211 12.98 -6.74 -4.02
N HIS A 212 12.19 -7.24 -4.96
CA HIS A 212 11.55 -6.40 -5.98
C HIS A 212 10.50 -5.43 -5.42
N LEU A 213 9.96 -5.68 -4.22
CA LEU A 213 9.01 -4.77 -3.54
C LEU A 213 9.72 -3.59 -2.86
N TRP A 214 11.03 -3.72 -2.60
CA TRP A 214 11.82 -2.74 -1.85
C TRP A 214 12.94 -2.10 -2.70
N ALA A 215 13.19 -2.63 -3.90
CA ALA A 215 14.08 -2.02 -4.86
C ALA A 215 13.39 -0.85 -5.60
N PRO A 216 14.17 0.14 -6.10
CA PRO A 216 13.64 1.12 -7.05
C PRO A 216 13.08 0.39 -8.27
N PRO A 217 11.96 0.84 -8.85
CA PRO A 217 11.50 0.28 -10.11
C PRO A 217 12.60 0.42 -11.16
N PRO A 218 12.75 -0.56 -12.08
CA PRO A 218 13.63 -0.39 -13.21
C PRO A 218 13.19 0.86 -14.00
N PRO A 219 14.14 1.63 -14.56
CA PRO A 219 13.81 2.81 -15.36
C PRO A 219 12.78 2.44 -16.42
N THR A 220 11.66 3.15 -16.43
CA THR A 220 10.68 2.95 -17.49
C THR A 220 11.19 3.56 -18.78
N CYS A 221 10.72 3.08 -19.94
CA CYS A 221 11.08 3.66 -21.25
C CYS A 221 10.71 5.16 -21.41
N TRP A 222 9.98 5.72 -20.44
CA TRP A 222 9.60 7.13 -20.37
C TRP A 222 10.59 7.99 -19.58
N GLN A 223 11.47 7.37 -18.79
CA GLN A 223 12.60 7.99 -18.11
C GLN A 223 13.84 7.81 -19.00
N GLY A 224 13.89 8.57 -20.10
CA GLY A 224 14.93 8.47 -21.12
C GLY A 224 16.34 8.81 -20.63
N THR A 225 17.31 8.20 -21.31
CA THR A 225 18.75 8.52 -21.37
C THR A 225 19.04 9.99 -21.59
#